data_AF-A0A482D7R4-F1
#
_entry.id   AF-A0A482D7R4-F1
#
_cell.length_a   1.000
_cell.length_b   1.000
_cell.length_c   1.000
_cell.angle_alpha   90.00
_cell.angle_beta   90.00
_cell.angle_gamma   90.00
#
_symmetry.space_group_name_H-M   'P 1'
#
loop_
_entity.id
_entity.type
_entity.pdbx_description
1 polymer ?
#
loop_
_entity_poly.entity_id
_entity_poly.type
_entity_poly.pdbx_seq_one_letter_code
_entity_poly.pdbx_strand_id
1 'polypeptide(L)'
;MLTEGQSKYIATLSDDQKMIVKPFNPKGLEVADQIIAEIHGVEPDLEIMLLGSLPLRISGQEDIDLSVWCIKSEQPKYLGSFVKLFGELTKKGENTIRWDFHRDGFSVGLWLTDPTILTSQTPS
;
A
#
# COMPACT_ATOMS: atom_id res chain seq x y z
N MET A 1 18.41 5.03 19.65
CA MET A 1 18.72 3.98 20.65
C MET A 1 17.45 3.69 21.43
N LEU A 2 17.13 2.43 21.74
CA LEU A 2 15.88 2.06 22.41
C LEU A 2 15.92 2.37 23.92
N THR A 3 14.78 2.73 24.50
CA THR A 3 14.64 2.85 25.96
C THR A 3 14.51 1.47 26.63
N GLU A 4 14.67 1.41 27.95
CA GLU A 4 14.52 0.17 28.72
C GLU A 4 13.09 -0.42 28.58
N GLY A 5 12.07 0.44 28.61
CA GLY A 5 10.68 0.04 28.41
C GLY A 5 10.43 -0.54 27.01
N GLN A 6 11.00 0.09 25.98
CA GLN A 6 10.91 -0.41 24.60
C GLN A 6 11.61 -1.76 24.44
N SER A 7 12.78 -1.93 25.05
CA SER A 7 13.53 -3.19 25.03
C SER A 7 12.73 -4.32 25.71
N LYS A 8 12.13 -4.03 26.88
CA LYS A 8 11.26 -4.98 27.59
C LYS A 8 10.04 -5.37 26.77
N TYR A 9 9.38 -4.40 26.11
CA TYR A 9 8.23 -4.68 25.26
C TYR A 9 8.60 -5.54 24.05
N ILE A 10 9.67 -5.21 23.32
CA ILE A 10 10.14 -5.99 22.16
C ILE A 10 10.47 -7.44 22.56
N ALA A 11 11.00 -7.65 23.76
CA ALA A 11 11.29 -8.98 24.28
C ALA A 11 10.04 -9.83 24.55
N THR A 12 8.85 -9.22 24.66
CA THR A 12 7.58 -9.95 24.83
C THR A 12 6.95 -10.41 23.51
N LEU A 13 7.45 -9.92 22.37
CA LEU A 13 6.91 -10.24 21.05
C LEU A 13 7.45 -11.59 20.56
N SER A 14 6.55 -12.44 20.08
CA SER A 14 6.91 -13.65 19.33
C SER A 14 7.45 -13.29 17.94
N ASP A 15 8.17 -14.20 17.30
CA ASP A 15 8.86 -13.89 16.04
C ASP A 15 7.89 -13.57 14.89
N ASP A 16 6.68 -14.12 14.91
CA ASP A 16 5.59 -13.79 13.98
C ASP A 16 5.01 -12.39 14.20
N GLN A 17 5.27 -11.76 15.34
CA GLN A 17 4.89 -10.38 15.62
C GLN A 17 6.00 -9.37 15.25
N LYS A 18 7.17 -9.85 14.84
CA LYS A 18 8.30 -9.01 14.46
C LYS A 18 8.32 -8.82 12.95
N MET A 19 8.38 -7.57 12.51
CA MET A 19 8.53 -7.25 11.10
C MET A 19 9.98 -7.46 10.67
N ILE A 20 10.15 -8.11 9.52
CA ILE A 20 11.47 -8.33 8.92
C ILE A 20 11.78 -7.12 8.04
N VAL A 21 12.82 -6.37 8.41
CA VAL A 21 13.34 -5.27 7.58
C VAL A 21 14.40 -5.81 6.63
N LYS A 22 14.18 -5.62 5.34
CA LYS A 22 15.07 -6.05 4.25
C LYS A 22 15.77 -4.85 3.61
N PRO A 23 16.99 -5.03 3.06
CA PRO A 23 17.64 -4.00 2.25
C PRO A 23 16.76 -3.57 1.07
N PHE A 24 16.98 -2.35 0.57
CA PHE A 24 16.30 -1.85 -0.63
C PHE A 24 16.49 -2.82 -1.81
N ASN A 25 15.38 -3.19 -2.45
CA ASN A 25 15.34 -4.04 -3.62
C ASN A 25 14.77 -3.24 -4.82
N PRO A 26 15.60 -2.86 -5.82
CA PRO A 26 15.16 -2.01 -6.93
C PRO A 26 14.10 -2.67 -7.82
N LYS A 27 13.99 -4.01 -7.81
CA LYS A 27 12.93 -4.73 -8.55
C LYS A 27 11.53 -4.31 -8.08
N GLY A 28 11.37 -3.86 -6.83
CA GLY A 28 10.09 -3.37 -6.34
C GLY A 28 9.59 -2.16 -7.15
N LEU A 29 10.49 -1.28 -7.62
CA LEU A 29 10.11 -0.14 -8.46
C LEU A 29 9.61 -0.59 -9.83
N GLU A 30 10.26 -1.59 -10.43
CA GLU A 30 9.83 -2.15 -11.71
C GLU A 30 8.43 -2.77 -11.61
N VAL A 31 8.16 -3.50 -10.53
CA VAL A 31 6.84 -4.10 -10.28
C VAL A 31 5.79 -3.01 -10.02
N ALA A 32 6.13 -1.95 -9.29
CA ALA A 32 5.24 -0.82 -9.07
C ALA A 32 4.88 -0.11 -10.40
N ASP A 33 5.87 0.14 -11.26
CA ASP A 33 5.68 0.76 -12.57
C ASP A 33 4.78 -0.10 -13.47
N GLN A 34 4.93 -1.42 -13.44
CA GLN A 34 4.06 -2.35 -14.16
C GLN A 34 2.60 -2.27 -13.68
N ILE A 35 2.38 -2.27 -12.37
CA ILE A 35 1.03 -2.15 -11.79
C ILE A 35 0.40 -0.80 -12.16
N ILE A 36 1.17 0.29 -12.09
CA ILE A 36 0.71 1.62 -12.49
C ILE A 36 0.31 1.62 -13.97
N ALA A 37 1.14 1.03 -14.85
CA ALA A 37 0.84 0.91 -16.26
C ALA A 37 -0.42 0.07 -16.55
N GLU A 38 -0.64 -1.03 -15.81
CA GLU A 38 -1.87 -1.83 -15.90
C GLU A 38 -3.11 -1.01 -15.54
N ILE A 39 -3.04 -0.20 -14.47
CA ILE A 39 -4.15 0.67 -14.05
C ILE A 39 -4.42 1.73 -15.11
N HIS A 40 -3.38 2.44 -15.59
CA HIS A 40 -3.54 3.44 -16.65
C HIS A 40 -4.00 2.86 -17.99
N GLY A 41 -3.77 1.57 -18.22
CA GLY A 41 -4.29 0.86 -19.39
C GLY A 41 -5.83 0.77 -19.42
N VAL A 42 -6.49 0.83 -18.24
CA VAL A 42 -7.95 0.78 -18.13
C VAL A 42 -8.57 2.10 -17.64
N GLU A 43 -7.86 2.87 -16.85
CA GLU A 43 -8.29 4.14 -16.25
C GLU A 43 -7.18 5.19 -16.40
N PRO A 44 -7.00 5.78 -17.59
CA PRO A 44 -5.81 6.56 -17.95
C PRO A 44 -5.65 7.87 -17.17
N ASP A 45 -6.74 8.40 -16.62
CA ASP A 45 -6.76 9.71 -15.96
C ASP A 45 -6.59 9.61 -14.43
N LEU A 46 -6.48 8.40 -13.87
CA LEU A 46 -6.31 8.23 -12.43
C LEU A 46 -4.90 8.62 -11.99
N GLU A 47 -4.80 9.52 -11.03
CA GLU A 47 -3.53 9.86 -10.38
C GLU A 47 -3.16 8.76 -9.38
N ILE A 48 -1.91 8.29 -9.43
CA ILE A 48 -1.41 7.18 -8.61
C ILE A 48 -0.10 7.58 -7.96
N MET A 49 -0.01 7.41 -6.65
CA MET A 49 1.18 7.65 -5.87
C MET A 49 1.80 6.36 -5.36
N LEU A 50 3.09 6.19 -5.59
CA LEU A 50 3.91 5.21 -4.88
C LEU A 50 4.33 5.79 -3.53
N LEU A 51 4.05 5.05 -2.46
CA LEU A 51 4.25 5.46 -1.07
C LEU A 51 5.26 4.54 -0.36
N GLY A 52 5.55 4.87 0.90
CA GLY A 52 6.34 4.02 1.80
C GLY A 52 7.85 4.11 1.57
N SER A 53 8.54 3.02 1.87
CA SER A 53 10.01 2.94 1.85
C SER A 53 10.60 2.83 0.43
N LEU A 54 9.85 2.20 -0.47
CA LEU A 54 10.28 1.90 -1.83
C LEU A 54 10.66 3.13 -2.68
N PRO A 55 9.83 4.20 -2.78
CA PRO A 55 10.18 5.39 -3.57
C PRO A 55 11.37 6.16 -2.95
N LEU A 56 11.62 6.00 -1.65
CA LEU A 56 12.73 6.62 -0.93
C LEU A 56 14.05 5.83 -1.08
N ARG A 57 14.01 4.63 -1.67
CA ARG A 57 15.16 3.74 -1.87
C ARG A 57 15.89 3.37 -0.57
N ILE A 58 15.12 3.16 0.50
CA ILE A 58 15.63 2.76 1.81
C ILE A 58 15.18 1.34 2.16
N SER A 59 15.76 0.76 3.22
CA SER A 59 15.31 -0.54 3.75
C SER A 59 13.85 -0.50 4.20
N GLY A 60 13.12 -1.59 3.97
CA GLY A 60 11.68 -1.68 4.17
C GLY A 60 11.22 -3.11 4.41
N GLN A 61 9.93 -3.40 4.22
CA GLN A 61 9.37 -4.75 4.42
C GLN A 61 9.28 -5.57 3.14
N GLU A 62 9.87 -5.08 2.05
CA GLU A 62 9.73 -5.65 0.69
C GLU A 62 8.26 -5.66 0.23
N ASP A 63 7.60 -4.54 0.49
CA ASP A 63 6.23 -4.21 0.15
C ASP A 63 6.15 -3.03 -0.84
N ILE A 64 5.03 -2.99 -1.56
CA ILE A 64 4.68 -1.93 -2.52
C ILE A 64 3.38 -1.29 -2.06
N ASP A 65 3.44 0.00 -1.73
CA ASP A 65 2.27 0.77 -1.30
C ASP A 65 1.84 1.75 -2.38
N LEU A 66 0.63 1.59 -2.93
CA LEU A 66 0.09 2.44 -4.00
C LEU A 66 -1.22 3.11 -3.57
N SER A 67 -1.28 4.43 -3.64
CA SER A 67 -2.51 5.17 -3.42
C SER A 67 -2.99 5.80 -4.73
N VAL A 68 -4.14 5.34 -5.20
CA VAL A 68 -4.87 5.91 -6.34
C VAL A 68 -5.82 6.96 -5.81
N TRP A 69 -5.68 8.18 -6.31
CA TRP A 69 -6.48 9.31 -5.88
C TRP A 69 -7.82 9.33 -6.60
N CYS A 70 -8.89 9.21 -5.82
CA CYS A 70 -10.24 9.13 -6.32
C CYS A 70 -11.21 9.68 -5.27
N ILE A 71 -11.94 10.74 -5.64
CA ILE A 71 -13.02 11.30 -4.80
C ILE A 71 -14.01 10.19 -4.44
N LYS A 72 -14.47 10.16 -3.20
CA LYS A 72 -15.29 9.10 -2.63
C LYS A 72 -16.55 8.79 -3.44
N SER A 73 -17.22 9.82 -3.97
CA SER A 73 -18.41 9.68 -4.80
C SER A 73 -18.13 8.98 -6.14
N GLU A 74 -16.88 8.95 -6.58
CA GLU A 74 -16.46 8.35 -7.85
C GLU A 74 -15.88 6.95 -7.68
N GLN A 75 -15.45 6.57 -6.47
CA GLN A 75 -14.87 5.24 -6.19
C GLN A 75 -15.72 4.08 -6.74
N PRO A 76 -17.07 4.09 -6.66
CA PRO A 76 -17.88 3.01 -7.22
C PRO A 76 -17.70 2.79 -8.73
N LYS A 77 -17.32 3.83 -9.49
CA LYS A 77 -17.12 3.75 -10.95
C LYS A 77 -15.94 2.83 -11.30
N TYR A 78 -14.89 2.86 -10.48
CA TYR A 78 -13.62 2.17 -10.75
C TYR A 78 -13.59 0.73 -10.19
N LEU A 79 -14.55 0.36 -9.33
CA LEU A 79 -14.60 -0.97 -8.71
C LEU A 79 -14.55 -2.10 -9.73
N GLY A 80 -15.32 -1.99 -10.82
CA GLY A 80 -15.37 -3.03 -11.85
C GLY A 80 -14.02 -3.26 -12.53
N SER A 81 -13.30 -2.17 -12.83
CA SER A 81 -11.96 -2.23 -13.46
C SER A 81 -10.93 -2.81 -12.49
N PHE A 82 -10.94 -2.37 -11.23
CA PHE A 82 -9.98 -2.85 -10.22
C PHE A 82 -10.23 -4.31 -9.84
N VAL A 83 -11.49 -4.75 -9.76
CA VAL A 83 -11.82 -6.17 -9.52
C VAL A 83 -11.33 -7.07 -10.66
N LYS A 84 -11.39 -6.60 -11.91
CA LYS A 84 -10.84 -7.34 -13.05
C LYS A 84 -9.32 -7.46 -13.01
N LEU A 85 -8.61 -6.43 -12.55
CA LEU A 85 -7.16 -6.42 -12.48
C LEU A 85 -6.59 -7.20 -11.29
N PHE A 86 -7.20 -7.00 -10.11
CA PHE A 86 -6.61 -7.42 -8.83
C PHE A 86 -7.46 -8.42 -8.05
N GLY A 87 -8.66 -8.74 -8.53
CA GLY A 87 -9.62 -9.59 -7.84
C GLY A 87 -10.46 -8.84 -6.82
N GLU A 88 -11.11 -9.59 -5.92
CA GLU A 88 -12.00 -9.02 -4.91
C GLU A 88 -11.26 -8.07 -3.95
N LEU A 89 -11.95 -7.01 -3.52
CA LEU A 89 -11.39 -6.07 -2.56
C LEU A 89 -11.16 -6.75 -1.20
N THR A 90 -10.03 -6.46 -0.57
CA THR A 90 -9.67 -7.02 0.73
C THR A 90 -10.39 -6.30 1.87
N LYS A 91 -10.54 -4.98 1.76
CA LYS A 91 -11.19 -4.17 2.80
C LYS A 91 -11.89 -2.96 2.20
N LYS A 92 -13.10 -2.68 2.70
CA LYS A 92 -13.82 -1.43 2.45
C LYS A 92 -13.88 -0.63 3.74
N GLY A 93 -13.19 0.51 3.77
CA GLY A 93 -13.27 1.51 4.83
C GLY A 93 -14.33 2.56 4.53
N GLU A 94 -14.46 3.55 5.42
CA GLU A 94 -15.39 4.65 5.24
C GLU A 94 -15.03 5.53 4.04
N ASN A 95 -13.74 5.78 3.82
CA ASN A 95 -13.21 6.69 2.79
C ASN A 95 -12.19 6.02 1.85
N THR A 96 -11.92 4.74 2.08
CA THR A 96 -10.90 4.00 1.33
C THR A 96 -11.40 2.63 0.92
N ILE A 97 -10.97 2.17 -0.25
CA ILE A 97 -11.16 0.79 -0.72
C ILE A 97 -9.77 0.21 -0.95
N ARG A 98 -9.51 -0.98 -0.41
CA ARG A 98 -8.19 -1.59 -0.38
C ARG A 98 -8.18 -2.94 -1.05
N TRP A 99 -7.14 -3.18 -1.83
CA TRP A 99 -6.72 -4.49 -2.32
C TRP A 99 -5.36 -4.83 -1.74
N ASP A 100 -5.24 -6.05 -1.24
CA ASP A 100 -3.98 -6.67 -0.84
C ASP A 100 -3.76 -7.89 -1.71
N PHE A 101 -2.65 -7.91 -2.43
CA PHE A 101 -2.28 -9.02 -3.30
C PHE A 101 -0.77 -9.20 -3.33
N HIS A 102 -0.31 -10.29 -3.96
CA HIS A 102 1.11 -10.55 -4.16
C HIS A 102 1.45 -10.47 -5.64
N ARG A 103 2.59 -9.85 -5.97
CA ARG A 103 3.12 -9.82 -7.35
C ARG A 103 4.63 -9.91 -7.33
N ASP A 104 5.18 -10.85 -8.11
CA ASP A 104 6.62 -11.02 -8.34
C ASP A 104 7.50 -11.11 -7.09
N GLY A 105 6.93 -11.59 -5.99
CA GLY A 105 7.59 -11.73 -4.68
C GLY A 105 7.34 -10.60 -3.69
N PHE A 106 6.58 -9.56 -4.09
CA PHE A 106 6.25 -8.41 -3.26
C PHE A 106 4.80 -8.48 -2.78
N SER A 107 4.58 -8.12 -1.52
CA SER A 107 3.25 -7.78 -1.00
C SER A 107 2.86 -6.41 -1.53
N VAL A 108 1.66 -6.28 -2.07
CA VAL A 108 1.16 -5.01 -2.63
C VAL A 108 -0.08 -4.58 -1.88
N GLY A 109 -0.04 -3.37 -1.32
CA GLY A 109 -1.20 -2.65 -0.83
C GLY A 109 -1.62 -1.59 -1.83
N LEU A 110 -2.86 -1.64 -2.30
CA LEU A 110 -3.43 -0.68 -3.24
C LEU A 110 -4.69 -0.05 -2.63
N TRP A 111 -4.73 1.28 -2.56
CA TRP A 111 -5.87 2.03 -2.02
C TRP A 111 -6.49 2.95 -3.07
N LEU A 112 -7.81 2.92 -3.20
CA LEU A 112 -8.57 4.08 -3.69
C LEU A 112 -8.78 5.03 -2.51
N THR A 113 -8.19 6.21 -2.57
CA THR A 113 -8.19 7.21 -1.48
C THR A 113 -8.77 8.52 -1.97
N ASP A 114 -9.69 9.11 -1.21
CA ASP A 114 -10.18 10.46 -1.48
C ASP A 114 -9.14 11.50 -0.99
N PRO A 115 -8.46 12.23 -1.90
CA PRO A 115 -7.44 13.20 -1.52
C PRO A 115 -8.02 14.47 -0.86
N THR A 116 -9.33 14.68 -0.94
CA THR A 116 -10.01 15.85 -0.35
C THR A 116 -10.32 15.68 1.13
N ILE A 117 -10.29 14.44 1.61
CA ILE A 117 -10.50 14.11 3.01
C ILE A 117 -9.13 14.14 3.69
N LEU A 118 -8.93 15.08 4.62
CA LEU A 118 -7.79 15.05 5.51
C LEU A 118 -7.72 13.66 6.17
N THR A 119 -6.71 12.88 5.81
CA THR A 119 -6.45 11.60 6.47
C THR A 119 -5.92 11.90 7.86
N SER A 120 -6.83 12.12 8.82
CA SER A 120 -6.48 12.13 10.24
C SER A 120 -6.14 10.70 10.65
N GLN A 121 -4.89 10.29 10.46
CA GLN A 121 -4.31 9.22 11.25
C GLN A 121 -3.48 9.86 12.36
N THR A 122 -4.16 10.28 13.43
CA THR A 122 -3.51 10.39 14.74
C THR A 122 -3.60 9.00 15.36
N PRO A 123 -2.49 8.35 15.74
CA PRO A 123 -2.57 7.11 16.50
C PRO A 123 -3.20 7.41 17.87
N SER A 124 -4.29 6.72 18.18
CA SER A 124 -4.82 6.56 19.54
C SER A 124 -3.96 5.61 20.34
#